data_AF-A0A2S5MFN1-F1
#
_entry.id   AF-A0A2S5MFN1-F1
#
_cell.length_a   1.000
_cell.length_b   1.000
_cell.length_c   1.000
_cell.angle_alpha   90.00
_cell.angle_beta   90.00
_cell.angle_gamma   90.00
#
_symmetry.space_group_name_H-M   'P 1'
#
loop_
_entity.id
_entity.type
_entity.pdbx_description
1 polymer ?
#
loop_
_entity_poly.entity_id
_entity_poly.type
_entity_poly.pdbx_seq_one_letter_code
_entity_poly.pdbx_strand_id
1 'polypeptide(L)'
;RADHPGVQVLAHPECPREVIEVSDFAGSTAAMIDFVRSRKPARVLLVTECSMADNVAAETPDVEFVRPCNFCPHMKRITLPKILDSLLYVREEVIVDPAVAERARRSVQRMIDLG
;
A
#
# COMPACT_ATOMS: atom_id res chain seq x y z
N ARG A 1 -19.80 9.78 0.45
CA ARG A 1 -20.97 9.09 1.06
C ARG A 1 -22.29 9.62 0.51
N ALA A 2 -22.53 10.93 0.45
CA ALA A 2 -23.74 11.50 -0.16
C ALA A 2 -23.94 11.05 -1.62
N ASP A 3 -22.89 11.13 -2.45
CA ASP A 3 -22.94 10.75 -3.87
C ASP A 3 -22.79 9.24 -4.12
N HIS A 4 -22.41 8.48 -3.09
CA HIS A 4 -22.21 7.03 -3.17
C HIS A 4 -22.80 6.35 -1.93
N PRO A 5 -24.14 6.17 -1.88
CA PRO A 5 -24.80 5.48 -0.77
C PRO A 5 -24.29 4.04 -0.63
N GLY A 6 -24.02 3.60 0.61
CA GLY A 6 -23.55 2.24 0.89
C GLY A 6 -22.07 1.98 0.60
N VAL A 7 -21.30 2.98 0.15
CA VAL A 7 -19.85 2.84 -0.05
C VAL A 7 -19.14 2.55 1.28
N GLN A 8 -18.26 1.56 1.30
CA GLN A 8 -17.34 1.30 2.42
C GLN A 8 -16.06 2.12 2.24
N VAL A 9 -15.59 2.79 3.28
CA VAL A 9 -14.41 3.65 3.27
C VAL A 9 -13.28 2.95 4.03
N LEU A 10 -12.19 2.65 3.33
CA LEU A 10 -11.00 2.00 3.88
C LEU A 10 -9.83 2.99 3.82
N ALA A 11 -9.15 3.24 4.94
CA ALA A 11 -8.04 4.20 5.01
C ALA A 11 -6.72 3.56 5.48
N HIS A 12 -5.59 4.08 4.99
CA HIS A 12 -4.28 3.66 5.50
C HIS A 12 -4.03 4.28 6.88
N PRO A 13 -3.37 3.59 7.84
CA PRO A 13 -3.08 4.15 9.16
C PRO A 13 -2.15 5.37 9.13
N GLU A 14 -1.51 5.65 8.00
CA GLU A 14 -0.72 6.87 7.77
C GLU A 14 -1.60 8.11 7.48
N CYS A 15 -2.90 7.95 7.29
CA CYS A 15 -3.82 9.07 7.09
C CYS A 15 -3.96 9.91 8.39
N PRO A 16 -4.34 11.20 8.27
CA PRO A 16 -4.68 12.02 9.42
C PRO A 16 -5.73 11.36 10.31
N ARG A 17 -5.64 11.59 11.62
CA ARG A 17 -6.53 10.95 12.61
C ARG A 17 -8.01 11.17 12.31
N GLU A 18 -8.37 12.38 11.92
CA GLU A 18 -9.73 12.76 11.51
C GLU A 18 -10.27 11.93 10.34
N VAL A 19 -9.41 11.48 9.42
CA VAL A 19 -9.80 10.59 8.31
C VAL A 19 -10.00 9.16 8.80
N ILE A 20 -9.11 8.69 9.67
CA ILE A 20 -9.18 7.34 10.25
C ILE A 20 -10.48 7.18 11.05
N GLU A 21 -10.85 8.18 11.85
CA GLU A 21 -12.03 8.13 12.72
C GLU A 21 -13.37 8.08 11.97
N VAL A 22 -13.41 8.60 10.74
CA VAL A 22 -14.62 8.57 9.89
C VAL A 22 -14.60 7.44 8.85
N SER A 23 -13.56 6.61 8.85
CA SER A 23 -13.42 5.45 7.95
C SER A 23 -14.08 4.21 8.55
N ASP A 24 -14.61 3.31 7.70
CA ASP A 24 -15.22 2.06 8.15
C ASP A 24 -14.16 1.03 8.57
N PHE A 25 -12.95 1.15 8.01
CA PHE A 25 -11.81 0.33 8.38
C PHE A 25 -10.49 1.07 8.14
N ALA A 26 -9.49 0.83 9.00
CA ALA A 26 -8.14 1.33 8.80
C ALA A 26 -7.09 0.24 9.06
N GLY A 27 -6.15 0.07 8.14
CA GLY A 27 -5.14 -0.99 8.21
C GLY A 27 -4.12 -0.93 7.07
N SER A 28 -3.14 -1.83 7.10
CA SER A 28 -2.18 -1.99 6.01
C SER A 28 -2.88 -2.46 4.72
N THR A 29 -2.22 -2.34 3.57
CA THR A 29 -2.77 -2.85 2.30
C THR A 29 -3.15 -4.32 2.36
N ALA A 30 -2.36 -5.15 3.05
CA ALA A 30 -2.70 -6.56 3.26
C ALA A 30 -4.00 -6.71 4.06
N ALA A 31 -4.15 -5.97 5.17
CA ALA A 31 -5.36 -6.00 5.98
C ALA A 31 -6.59 -5.48 5.22
N MET A 32 -6.42 -4.50 4.32
CA MET A 32 -7.48 -4.02 3.43
C MET A 32 -7.92 -5.11 2.44
N ILE A 33 -6.98 -5.84 1.83
CA ILE A 33 -7.30 -6.96 0.92
C ILE A 33 -8.13 -8.01 1.66
N ASP A 34 -7.70 -8.39 2.87
CA ASP A 34 -8.42 -9.38 3.69
C ASP A 34 -9.82 -8.90 4.09
N PHE A 35 -9.96 -7.61 4.43
CA PHE A 35 -11.25 -7.01 4.71
C PHE A 35 -12.19 -7.08 3.50
N VAL A 36 -11.72 -6.72 2.30
CA VAL A 36 -12.55 -6.75 1.09
C VAL A 36 -12.90 -8.18 0.71
N ARG A 37 -11.95 -9.12 0.78
CA ARG A 37 -12.19 -10.55 0.49
C ARG A 37 -13.22 -11.17 1.43
N SER A 38 -13.17 -10.83 2.71
CA SER A 38 -14.07 -11.38 3.72
C SER A 38 -15.48 -10.78 3.67
N ARG A 39 -15.60 -9.46 3.53
CA ARG A 39 -16.90 -8.77 3.55
C ARG A 39 -17.57 -8.62 2.19
N LYS A 40 -16.82 -8.73 1.09
CA LYS A 40 -17.28 -8.57 -0.30
C LYS A 40 -18.25 -7.39 -0.49
N PRO A 41 -17.88 -6.18 -0.06
CA PRO A 41 -18.71 -5.00 -0.29
C PRO A 41 -18.87 -4.76 -1.79
N ALA A 42 -20.06 -4.29 -2.21
CA ALA A 42 -20.28 -3.97 -3.62
C ALA A 42 -19.41 -2.81 -4.12
N ARG A 43 -19.13 -1.83 -3.24
CA ARG A 43 -18.36 -0.64 -3.56
C ARG A 43 -17.48 -0.18 -2.40
N VAL A 44 -16.23 0.18 -2.70
CA VAL A 44 -15.21 0.60 -1.74
C VAL A 44 -14.54 1.89 -2.19
N LEU A 45 -14.39 2.85 -1.27
CA LEU A 45 -13.50 3.99 -1.40
C LEU A 45 -12.20 3.69 -0.65
N LEU A 46 -11.09 3.63 -1.38
CA LEU A 46 -9.76 3.42 -0.78
C LEU A 46 -9.07 4.76 -0.58
N VAL A 47 -8.77 5.12 0.66
CA VAL A 47 -8.00 6.32 1.03
C VAL A 47 -6.56 5.91 1.28
N THR A 48 -5.79 5.79 0.20
CA THR A 48 -4.36 5.42 0.20
C THR A 48 -3.70 5.91 -1.11
N GLU A 49 -2.43 5.58 -1.33
CA GLU A 49 -1.73 5.86 -2.60
C GLU A 49 -2.32 5.05 -3.76
N CYS A 50 -2.35 5.63 -4.95
CA CYS A 50 -3.05 5.07 -6.11
C CYS A 50 -2.59 3.65 -6.50
N SER A 51 -1.28 3.41 -6.50
CA SER A 51 -0.69 2.12 -6.85
C SER A 51 -1.01 1.05 -5.80
N MET A 52 -1.12 1.43 -4.51
CA MET A 52 -1.60 0.51 -3.48
C MET A 52 -3.06 0.12 -3.70
N ALA A 53 -3.90 1.07 -4.11
CA ALA A 53 -5.31 0.79 -4.41
C ALA A 53 -5.48 -0.14 -5.62
N ASP A 54 -4.59 -0.04 -6.61
CA ASP A 54 -4.56 -0.95 -7.77
C ASP A 54 -4.26 -2.39 -7.34
N ASN A 55 -3.36 -2.60 -6.38
CA ASN A 55 -3.10 -3.94 -5.84
C ASN A 55 -4.36 -4.55 -5.19
N VAL A 56 -5.08 -3.77 -4.39
CA VAL A 56 -6.33 -4.24 -3.74
C VAL A 56 -7.38 -4.59 -4.80
N ALA A 57 -7.54 -3.73 -5.81
CA ALA A 57 -8.50 -3.93 -6.89
C ALA A 57 -8.15 -5.16 -7.76
N ALA A 58 -6.87 -5.39 -8.05
CA ALA A 58 -6.42 -6.55 -8.81
C ALA A 58 -6.72 -7.88 -8.08
N GLU A 59 -6.63 -7.88 -6.74
CA GLU A 59 -6.91 -9.06 -5.91
C GLU A 59 -8.41 -9.29 -5.67
N THR A 60 -9.28 -8.32 -5.99
CA THR A 60 -10.74 -8.38 -5.75
C THR A 60 -11.53 -7.78 -6.92
N PRO A 61 -11.50 -8.41 -8.10
CA PRO A 61 -12.03 -7.84 -9.34
C PRO A 61 -13.55 -7.62 -9.35
N ASP A 62 -14.30 -8.32 -8.48
CA ASP A 62 -15.76 -8.24 -8.39
C ASP A 62 -16.26 -7.01 -7.61
N VAL A 63 -15.35 -6.23 -7.01
CA VAL A 63 -15.67 -5.08 -6.16
C VAL A 63 -15.41 -3.78 -6.91
N GLU A 64 -16.36 -2.84 -6.85
CA GLU A 64 -16.18 -1.53 -7.47
C GLU A 64 -15.33 -0.61 -6.58
N PHE A 65 -14.23 -0.10 -7.11
CA PHE A 65 -13.32 0.77 -6.36
C PHE A 65 -13.36 2.23 -6.80
N VAL A 66 -13.67 3.12 -5.86
CA VAL A 66 -13.43 4.57 -5.96
C VAL A 66 -12.05 4.86 -5.39
N ARG A 67 -11.20 5.53 -6.19
CA ARG A 67 -9.78 5.72 -5.87
C ARG A 67 -9.40 7.20 -6.02
N PRO A 68 -8.98 7.90 -4.96
CA PRO A 68 -8.33 9.19 -5.09
C PRO A 68 -6.93 8.98 -5.67
N CYS A 69 -6.59 9.72 -6.72
CA CYS A 69 -5.31 9.61 -7.41
C CYS A 69 -4.22 10.42 -6.67
N ASN A 70 -3.86 9.97 -5.46
CA ASN A 70 -2.73 10.53 -4.72
C ASN A 70 -1.46 9.79 -5.14
N PHE A 71 -0.52 10.51 -5.75
CA PHE A 71 0.71 9.95 -6.29
C PHE A 71 1.90 10.18 -5.36
N CYS A 72 2.63 9.10 -5.06
CA CYS A 72 3.98 9.24 -4.52
C CYS A 72 4.96 9.55 -5.67
N PRO A 73 5.58 10.75 -5.72
CA PRO A 73 6.47 11.15 -6.82
C PRO A 73 7.75 10.31 -6.88
N HIS A 74 8.09 9.59 -5.81
CA HIS A 74 9.26 8.72 -5.75
C HIS A 74 8.98 7.34 -6.33
N MET A 75 7.81 6.74 -6.06
CA MET A 75 7.47 5.41 -6.56
C MET A 75 7.38 5.36 -8.08
N LYS A 76 6.81 6.39 -8.72
CA LYS A 76 6.69 6.46 -10.19
C LYS A 76 8.01 6.71 -10.93
N ARG A 77 9.15 6.84 -10.23
CA ARG A 77 10.47 6.88 -10.85
C ARG A 77 10.90 5.53 -11.41
N ILE A 78 10.32 4.44 -10.89
CA ILE A 78 10.53 3.07 -11.34
C ILE A 78 9.62 2.83 -12.55
N THR A 79 10.22 2.47 -13.69
CA THR A 79 9.52 2.26 -14.95
C THR A 79 9.94 0.94 -15.58
N LEU A 80 9.08 0.33 -16.42
CA LEU A 80 9.39 -0.94 -17.09
C LEU A 80 10.72 -0.92 -17.86
N PRO A 81 11.08 0.14 -18.63
CA PRO A 81 12.39 0.19 -19.28
C PRO A 81 13.56 0.19 -18.29
N LYS A 82 13.46 0.91 -17.17
CA LYS A 82 14.52 0.93 -16.15
C LYS A 82 14.67 -0.41 -15.45
N ILE A 83 13.57 -1.13 -15.22
CA ILE A 83 13.60 -2.48 -14.66
C ILE A 83 14.33 -3.41 -15.63
N LEU A 84 13.98 -3.35 -16.92
CA LEU A 84 14.65 -4.14 -17.96
C LEU A 84 16.17 -3.86 -17.99
N ASP A 85 16.57 -2.59 -17.96
CA ASP A 85 17.98 -2.20 -17.96
C ASP A 85 18.72 -2.70 -16.70
N SER A 86 18.10 -2.55 -15.52
CA SER A 86 18.69 -3.03 -14.25
C SER A 86 18.91 -4.55 -14.28
N LEU A 87 17.98 -5.32 -14.86
CA LEU A 87 18.11 -6.77 -15.00
C LEU A 87 19.14 -7.18 -16.07
N LEU A 88 19.15 -6.54 -17.23
CA LEU A 88 20.06 -6.86 -18.34
C LEU A 88 21.52 -6.56 -17.99
N TYR A 89 21.75 -5.44 -17.31
CA TYR A 89 23.11 -4.97 -17.03
C TYR A 89 23.56 -5.26 -15.60
N VAL A 90 22.69 -5.81 -14.75
CA VAL A 90 22.93 -6.07 -13.32
C VAL A 90 23.46 -4.80 -12.63
N ARG A 91 22.69 -3.71 -12.73
CA ARG A 91 23.02 -2.39 -12.20
C ARG A 91 22.04 -1.98 -11.11
N GLU A 92 22.39 -0.92 -10.37
CA GLU A 92 21.68 -0.41 -9.18
C GLU A 92 21.95 -1.25 -7.90
N GLU A 93 23.16 -1.79 -7.75
CA GLU A 93 23.57 -2.43 -6.49
C GLU A 93 23.47 -1.43 -5.33
N VAL A 94 22.71 -1.80 -4.31
CA VAL A 94 22.56 -0.99 -3.09
C VAL A 94 23.66 -1.38 -2.13
N ILE A 95 24.72 -0.56 -2.08
CA ILE A 95 25.82 -0.74 -1.15
C ILE A 95 25.52 0.03 0.15
N VAL A 96 25.51 -0.68 1.27
CA VAL A 96 25.31 -0.12 2.61
C VAL A 96 26.57 -0.33 3.42
N ASP A 97 27.02 0.70 4.14
CA ASP A 97 28.16 0.60 5.05
C ASP A 97 27.94 -0.53 6.08
N PRO A 98 28.91 -1.46 6.28
CA PRO A 98 28.74 -2.61 7.17
C PRO A 98 28.37 -2.22 8.61
N ALA A 99 28.92 -1.12 9.14
CA ALA A 99 28.61 -0.68 10.51
C ALA A 99 27.18 -0.14 10.60
N VAL A 100 26.66 0.49 9.54
CA VAL A 100 25.24 0.88 9.44
C VAL A 100 24.36 -0.34 9.32
N ALA A 101 24.71 -1.29 8.45
CA ALA A 101 23.94 -2.51 8.21
C ALA A 101 23.77 -3.35 9.49
N GLU A 102 24.84 -3.55 10.26
CA GLU A 102 24.76 -4.32 11.51
C GLU A 102 23.86 -3.65 12.55
N ARG A 103 23.97 -2.32 12.69
CA ARG A 103 23.12 -1.58 13.63
C ARG A 103 21.65 -1.59 13.21
N ALA A 104 21.36 -1.41 11.92
CA ALA A 104 20.00 -1.44 11.40
C ALA A 104 19.39 -2.86 11.52
N ARG A 105 20.17 -3.90 11.21
CA ARG A 105 19.74 -5.31 11.32
C ARG A 105 19.24 -5.65 12.71
N ARG A 106 19.90 -5.16 13.77
CA ARG A 106 19.45 -5.40 15.16
C ARG A 106 18.02 -4.92 15.42
N SER A 107 17.63 -3.75 14.89
CA SER A 107 16.28 -3.22 15.08
C SER A 107 15.25 -4.03 14.29
N VAL A 108 15.57 -4.38 13.04
CA VAL A 108 14.69 -5.20 12.18
C VAL A 108 14.52 -6.60 12.75
N GLN A 109 15.59 -7.24 13.23
CA GLN A 109 15.53 -8.58 13.81
C GLN A 109 14.61 -8.62 15.02
N ARG A 110 14.71 -7.63 15.93
CA ARG A 110 13.82 -7.54 17.09
C ARG A 110 12.35 -7.37 16.70
N MET A 111 12.05 -6.66 15.60
CA MET A 111 10.68 -6.55 15.09
C MET A 111 10.18 -7.91 14.59
N ILE A 112 11.01 -8.67 13.88
CA ILE A 112 10.68 -10.01 13.38
C ILE A 112 10.49 -11.00 14.54
N ASP A 113 11.35 -10.98 15.55
CA ASP A 113 11.27 -11.89 16.71
C ASP A 113 10.00 -11.70 17.56
N LEU A 114 9.31 -10.55 17.40
CA LEU A 114 8.07 -10.21 18.10
C LEU A 114 6.79 -10.48 17.27
N GLY A 115 6.94 -10.67 15.95
CA GLY A 115 5.83 -10.89 15.00
C GLY A 115 5.51 -12.36 14.80
#